data_AF-A0A2J8N395-F1
#
_entry.id   AF-A0A2J8N395-F1
#
_cell.length_a   1.000
_cell.length_b   1.000
_cell.length_c   1.000
_cell.angle_alpha   90.00
_cell.angle_beta   90.00
_cell.angle_gamma   90.00
#
_symmetry.space_group_name_H-M   'P 1'
#
loop_
_entity.id
_entity.type
_entity.pdbx_description
1 polymer ?
#
loop_
_entity_poly.entity_id
_entity_poly.type
_entity_poly.pdbx_seq_one_letter_code
_entity_poly.pdbx_strand_id
1 'polypeptide(L)' 'ARSLKSVDYEVFGRVQGVCFRMYTEDEARKIGVVGWVKNTSKGTVTGQVQGPEDKVNSILAFPFY' A
#
# COMPACT_ATOMS: atom_id res chain seq x y z
N ALA A 1 23.54 4.61 6.81
CA ALA A 1 22.84 3.46 6.21
C ALA A 1 21.42 3.89 5.85
N ARG A 2 20.85 3.49 4.70
CA ARG A 2 19.43 3.72 4.43
C ARG A 2 18.60 2.81 5.35
N SER A 3 17.73 3.39 6.17
CA SER A 3 16.78 2.66 7.02
C SER A 3 15.76 1.98 6.10
N LEU A 4 15.63 0.67 6.21
CA LEU A 4 14.58 -0.10 5.54
C LEU A 4 13.44 -0.33 6.52
N LYS A 5 12.21 -0.15 6.06
CA LYS A 5 10.99 -0.29 6.83
C LYS A 5 10.07 -1.28 6.14
N SER A 6 9.38 -2.09 6.94
CA SER A 6 8.28 -2.95 6.52
C SER A 6 7.04 -2.54 7.32
N VAL A 7 5.93 -2.29 6.64
CA VAL A 7 4.67 -1.91 7.28
C VAL A 7 3.54 -2.75 6.71
N ASP A 8 2.82 -3.42 7.60
CA ASP A 8 1.54 -4.06 7.29
C ASP A 8 0.42 -3.03 7.46
N TYR A 9 -0.55 -3.05 6.54
CA TYR A 9 -1.67 -2.12 6.56
C TYR A 9 -2.99 -2.83 6.25
N GLU A 10 -4.07 -2.23 6.73
CA GLU A 10 -5.44 -2.61 6.39
C GLU A 10 -6.28 -1.35 6.14
N VAL A 11 -6.99 -1.34 5.01
CA VAL A 11 -7.81 -0.23 4.55
C VAL A 11 -9.28 -0.63 4.61
N PHE A 12 -10.06 0.21 5.26
CA PHE A 12 -11.50 0.04 5.47
C PHE A 12 -12.29 1.01 4.58
N GLY A 13 -13.53 0.67 4.26
CA GLY A 13 -14.42 1.49 3.43
C GLY A 13 -14.72 0.88 2.07
N ARG A 14 -15.01 1.72 1.07
CA ARG A 14 -15.38 1.27 -0.28
C ARG A 14 -14.13 0.96 -1.13
N VAL A 15 -13.46 -0.15 -0.78
CA VAL A 15 -12.15 -0.52 -1.38
C VAL A 15 -12.23 -1.69 -2.36
N GLN A 16 -13.35 -2.40 -2.42
CA GLN A 16 -13.57 -3.50 -3.36
C GLN A 16 -14.38 -3.04 -4.58
N GLY A 17 -13.99 -3.50 -5.77
CA GLY A 17 -14.67 -3.13 -7.03
C GLY A 17 -14.29 -1.75 -7.59
N VAL A 18 -13.29 -1.06 -7.03
CA VAL A 18 -12.89 0.30 -7.41
C VAL A 18 -11.46 0.39 -7.97
N CYS A 19 -10.91 -0.71 -8.48
CA CYS A 19 -9.53 -0.79 -8.98
C CYS A 19 -8.42 -0.41 -7.96
N PHE A 20 -8.73 -0.42 -6.66
CA PHE A 20 -7.80 -0.06 -5.58
C PHE A 20 -6.42 -0.74 -5.73
N ARG A 21 -6.41 -2.07 -5.92
CA ARG A 21 -5.17 -2.86 -6.05
C ARG A 21 -4.27 -2.39 -7.19
N MET A 22 -4.86 -2.06 -8.34
CA MET A 22 -4.11 -1.61 -9.52
C MET A 22 -3.47 -0.24 -9.26
N TYR A 23 -4.20 0.67 -8.60
CA TYR A 23 -3.70 1.99 -8.26
C TYR A 23 -2.57 1.93 -7.22
N THR A 24 -2.75 1.14 -6.16
CA THR A 24 -1.72 0.92 -5.13
C THR A 24 -0.44 0.34 -5.73
N GLU A 25 -0.56 -0.59 -6.69
CA GLU A 25 0.59 -1.18 -7.36
C GLU A 25 1.35 -0.16 -8.23
N ASP A 26 0.64 0.63 -9.04
CA ASP A 26 1.23 1.65 -9.90
C ASP A 26 1.97 2.72 -9.07
N GLU A 27 1.36 3.17 -7.97
CA GLU A 27 1.97 4.15 -7.08
C GLU A 27 3.18 3.57 -6.32
N ALA A 28 3.09 2.32 -5.87
CA ALA A 28 4.22 1.61 -5.28
C ALA A 28 5.42 1.51 -6.24
N ARG A 29 5.16 1.23 -7.53
CA ARG A 29 6.20 1.20 -8.57
C ARG A 29 6.82 2.58 -8.81
N LYS A 30 6.02 3.65 -8.88
CA LYS A 30 6.51 5.03 -9.04
C LYS A 30 7.41 5.48 -7.89
N ILE A 31 6.98 5.23 -6.66
CA ILE A 31 7.76 5.56 -5.46
C ILE A 31 8.98 4.65 -5.36
N GLY A 32 8.89 3.41 -5.85
CA GLY A 32 9.95 2.40 -5.82
C GLY A 32 10.02 1.71 -4.47
N VAL A 33 8.87 1.24 -3.99
CA VAL A 33 8.70 0.32 -2.86
C VAL A 33 8.19 -1.03 -3.38
N VAL A 34 8.35 -2.08 -2.58
CA VAL A 34 7.92 -3.44 -2.91
C VAL A 34 6.91 -3.93 -1.88
N GLY A 35 6.12 -4.95 -2.21
CA GLY A 35 5.09 -5.43 -1.30
C GLY A 35 4.00 -6.25 -1.97
N TRP A 36 2.87 -6.37 -1.29
CA TRP A 36 1.69 -7.05 -1.80
C TRP A 36 0.41 -6.38 -1.29
N VAL A 37 -0.69 -6.59 -2.03
CA VAL A 37 -2.02 -6.08 -1.71
C VAL A 37 -3.07 -7.14 -2.00
N LYS A 38 -4.06 -7.30 -1.12
CA LYS A 38 -5.06 -8.37 -1.18
C LYS A 38 -6.41 -7.90 -0.63
N ASN A 39 -7.49 -8.27 -1.30
CA ASN A 39 -8.84 -8.11 -0.77
C ASN A 39 -9.10 -9.16 0.33
N THR A 40 -9.74 -8.75 1.42
CA THR A 40 -10.18 -9.66 2.47
C THR A 40 -11.64 -10.07 2.25
N SER A 41 -12.06 -11.17 2.89
CA SER A 41 -13.47 -11.59 2.91
C SER A 41 -14.37 -10.64 3.71
N LYS A 42 -13.80 -9.75 4.53
CA LYS A 42 -14.52 -8.75 5.34
C LYS A 42 -14.88 -7.49 4.57
N GLY A 43 -14.55 -7.42 3.27
CA GLY A 43 -14.77 -6.21 2.47
C GLY A 43 -13.63 -5.19 2.56
N THR A 44 -12.55 -5.50 3.27
CA THR A 44 -11.36 -4.62 3.41
C THR A 44 -10.28 -4.99 2.39
N VAL A 45 -9.22 -4.18 2.34
CA VAL A 45 -7.98 -4.49 1.62
C VAL A 45 -6.84 -4.48 2.62
N THR A 46 -6.02 -5.53 2.61
CA THR A 46 -4.81 -5.63 3.43
C THR A 46 -3.60 -5.76 2.53
N GLY A 47 -2.44 -5.32 3.03
CA GLY A 47 -1.20 -5.45 2.30
C GLY A 47 0.00 -5.22 3.18
N GLN A 48 1.16 -5.39 2.57
CA GLN A 48 2.44 -5.06 3.17
C GLN A 48 3.23 -4.21 2.18
N VAL A 49 3.96 -3.23 2.70
CA VAL A 49 4.90 -2.44 1.92
C VAL A 49 6.26 -2.41 2.59
N GLN A 50 7.30 -2.52 1.77
CA GLN A 50 8.68 -2.59 2.20
C GLN A 50 9.56 -1.70 1.33
N GLY A 51 10.53 -1.03 1.95
CA GLY A 51 11.49 -0.21 1.23
C GLY A 51 12.19 0.80 2.14
N PRO A 52 12.91 1.77 1.55
CA PRO A 52 13.50 2.87 2.30
C PRO A 52 12.43 3.64 3.08
N GLU A 53 12.73 4.02 4.32
CA GLU A 53 11.78 4.66 5.24
C GLU A 53 11.04 5.86 4.63
N ASP A 54 11.77 6.75 3.94
CA ASP A 54 11.20 7.94 3.29
C ASP A 54 10.14 7.57 2.24
N LYS A 55 10.39 6.50 1.50
CA LYS A 55 9.50 5.98 0.45
C LYS A 55 8.30 5.26 1.03
N VAL A 56 8.50 4.48 2.09
CA VAL A 56 7.42 3.82 2.82
C VAL A 56 6.49 4.83 3.48
N ASN A 57 7.03 5.91 4.05
CA ASN A 57 6.20 6.98 4.61
C ASN A 57 5.43 7.73 3.50
N SER A 58 6.01 7.87 2.30
CA SER A 58 5.35 8.52 1.16
C SER A 58 4.14 7.75 0.64
N ILE A 59 4.25 6.42 0.47
CA ILE A 59 3.12 5.58 0.02
C ILE A 59 2.00 5.50 1.09
N LEU A 60 2.36 5.53 2.39
CA LEU A 60 1.38 5.52 3.48
C LEU A 60 0.65 6.85 3.66
N ALA A 61 1.28 7.97 3.28
CA ALA A 61 0.67 9.29 3.30
C ALA A 61 -0.25 9.55 2.10
N PHE A 62 -0.28 8.64 1.11
CA PHE A 62 -1.06 8.82 -0.10
C PHE A 62 -2.57 8.73 0.22
N PRO A 63 -3.38 9.75 -0.11
CA PRO A 63 -4.80 9.73 0.17
C PRO A 63 -5.49 8.75 -0.77
N PHE A 64 -5.97 7.64 -0.23
CA PHE A 64 -6.93 6.78 -0.91
C PHE A 64 -8.32 7.40 -0.77
N TYR A 65 -8.72 8.24 -1.74
CA TYR A 65 -10.06 8.82 -1.83
C TYR A 65 -11.12 7.78 -2.23
#